data_AF-A0A5N6KWF9-F1
#
_entry.id   AF-A0A5N6KWF9-F1
#
_cell.length_a   1.000
_cell.length_b   1.000
_cell.length_c   1.000
_cell.angle_alpha   90.00
_cell.angle_beta   90.00
_cell.angle_gamma   90.00
#
_symmetry.space_group_name_H-M   'P 1'
#
loop_
_entity.id
_entity.type
_entity.pdbx_description
1 polymer ?
#
loop_
_entity_poly.entity_id
_entity_poly.type
_entity_poly.pdbx_seq_one_letter_code
_entity_poly.pdbx_strand_id
1 'polypeptide(L)'
;MTERPSKKMRTDARFSPFQSKTVILSVGPAGARFTVHRDFLYMASPYFLERLDSGYLSHDIMILPEAESPTIENFLNWLYSRRIEDSSTSLSLSFLEIEKLWVFAYNYRITTLMDKTVNAWHERFSDHLESSLRSCSIEWNSLYVYENTEKDSKLRKLRVEILAHLTPDHKWDTEDGNVAAEPEQLRRDLLYRKSHAQYRLPHPGARKGRLKSLNLCQFHEHGSGEPCSTK
;
A
#
# COMPACT_ATOMS: atom_id res chain seq x y z
N MET A 1 -35.29 15.07 20.62
CA MET A 1 -34.24 15.08 19.57
C MET A 1 -33.08 15.91 20.09
N THR A 2 -32.00 15.28 20.51
CA THR A 2 -30.82 15.95 21.08
C THR A 2 -29.65 15.76 20.12
N GLU A 3 -29.28 16.81 19.41
CA GLU A 3 -28.12 16.85 18.52
C GLU A 3 -26.83 16.67 19.32
N ARG A 4 -25.99 15.72 18.90
CA ARG A 4 -24.62 15.57 19.41
C ARG A 4 -23.73 16.61 18.71
N PRO A 5 -22.89 17.36 19.45
CA PRO A 5 -22.02 18.33 18.83
C PRO A 5 -20.92 17.63 18.01
N SER A 6 -20.83 18.02 16.74
CA SER A 6 -19.72 17.67 15.85
C SER A 6 -18.41 18.16 16.46
N LYS A 7 -17.51 17.22 16.75
CA LYS A 7 -16.16 17.50 17.25
C LYS A 7 -15.34 18.06 16.08
N LYS A 8 -15.45 19.36 15.83
CA LYS A 8 -14.59 20.06 14.87
C LYS A 8 -13.13 19.86 15.29
N MET A 9 -12.34 19.34 14.35
CA MET A 9 -10.89 19.24 14.45
C MET A 9 -10.35 20.62 14.83
N ARG A 10 -9.58 20.71 15.92
CA ARG A 10 -8.82 21.92 16.25
C ARG A 10 -7.81 22.13 15.14
N THR A 11 -8.11 23.05 14.23
CA THR A 11 -7.09 23.65 13.36
C THR A 11 -6.22 24.51 14.25
N ASP A 12 -5.08 23.97 14.67
CA ASP A 12 -4.03 24.76 15.31
C ASP A 12 -3.64 25.87 14.33
N ALA A 13 -3.86 27.13 14.72
CA ALA A 13 -3.64 28.32 13.90
C ALA A 13 -2.16 28.61 13.58
N ARG A 14 -1.28 27.61 13.70
CA ARG A 14 0.17 27.67 13.49
C ARG A 14 0.64 27.04 12.18
N PHE A 15 -0.25 26.41 11.41
CA PHE A 15 0.13 25.75 10.16
C PHE A 15 -0.19 26.65 8.96
N SER A 16 0.82 27.39 8.47
CA SER A 16 0.76 28.06 7.17
C SER A 16 1.69 27.32 6.21
N PRO A 17 1.16 26.60 5.20
CA PRO A 17 1.99 25.87 4.23
C PRO A 17 2.92 26.80 3.45
N PHE A 18 2.62 28.11 3.42
CA PHE A 18 3.41 29.14 2.73
C PHE A 18 4.64 29.63 3.51
N GLN A 19 4.87 29.12 4.74
CA GLN A 19 6.06 29.47 5.55
C GLN A 19 6.91 28.26 5.94
N SER A 20 6.51 27.05 5.54
CA SER A 20 7.27 25.83 5.83
C SER A 20 8.61 25.84 5.10
N LYS A 21 9.68 25.54 5.83
CA LYS A 21 10.97 25.19 5.22
C LYS A 21 10.81 24.00 4.28
N THR A 22 11.61 23.97 3.23
CA THR A 22 11.68 22.83 2.30
C THR A 22 12.90 21.96 2.58
N VAL A 23 12.83 20.71 2.15
CA VAL A 23 13.92 19.74 2.12
C VAL A 23 13.98 19.14 0.72
N ILE A 24 15.17 18.76 0.27
CA ILE A 24 15.36 18.01 -0.98
C ILE A 24 15.45 16.52 -0.65
N LEU A 25 14.55 15.71 -1.22
CA LEU A 25 14.69 14.26 -1.24
C LEU A 25 15.56 13.89 -2.45
N SER A 26 16.70 13.25 -2.23
CA SER A 26 17.57 12.72 -3.28
C SER A 26 17.39 11.21 -3.38
N VAL A 27 16.96 10.74 -4.54
CA VAL A 27 16.30 9.42 -4.72
C VAL A 27 17.04 8.59 -5.76
N GLY A 28 17.27 7.32 -5.43
CA GLY A 28 17.89 6.34 -6.32
C GLY A 28 19.35 6.65 -6.69
N PRO A 29 19.98 5.78 -7.48
CA PRO A 29 21.41 5.90 -7.84
C PRO A 29 21.71 7.10 -8.73
N ALA A 30 20.74 7.54 -9.54
CA ALA A 30 20.87 8.75 -10.37
C ALA A 30 20.70 10.05 -9.57
N GLY A 31 20.27 9.97 -8.30
CA GLY A 31 20.13 11.12 -7.40
C GLY A 31 19.03 12.10 -7.82
N ALA A 32 17.90 11.60 -8.34
CA ALA A 32 16.74 12.41 -8.69
C ALA A 32 16.30 13.26 -7.49
N ARG A 33 15.96 14.53 -7.71
CA ARG A 33 15.72 15.50 -6.63
C ARG A 33 14.28 15.98 -6.60
N PHE A 34 13.67 15.88 -5.43
CA PHE A 34 12.30 16.33 -5.18
C PHE A 34 12.29 17.34 -4.03
N THR A 35 11.70 18.51 -4.22
CA THR A 35 11.59 19.53 -3.16
C THR A 35 10.26 19.37 -2.45
N VAL A 36 10.28 19.27 -1.12
CA VAL A 36 9.10 18.97 -0.30
C VAL A 36 9.07 19.87 0.93
N HIS A 37 7.89 20.31 1.36
CA HIS A 37 7.77 21.06 2.61
C HIS A 37 7.92 20.10 3.82
N ARG A 38 8.84 20.45 4.74
CA ARG A 38 9.18 19.63 5.92
C ARG A 38 7.96 19.31 6.76
N ASP A 39 7.08 20.30 6.92
CA ASP A 39 5.85 20.19 7.68
C ASP A 39 4.94 19.04 7.21
N PHE A 40 4.85 18.80 5.90
CA PHE A 40 4.08 17.66 5.39
C PHE A 40 4.75 16.32 5.74
N LEU A 41 6.08 16.24 5.66
CA LEU A 41 6.82 15.03 6.02
C LEU A 41 6.69 14.73 7.53
N TYR A 42 6.78 15.74 8.38
CA TYR A 42 6.57 15.60 9.83
C TYR A 42 5.20 15.05 10.18
N MET A 43 4.15 15.58 9.53
CA MET A 43 2.79 15.08 9.73
C MET A 43 2.60 13.67 9.17
N ALA A 44 3.34 13.28 8.13
CA ALA A 44 3.20 11.97 7.52
C ALA A 44 3.86 10.86 8.34
N SER A 45 5.01 11.10 8.95
CA SER A 45 5.70 10.07 9.73
C SER A 45 6.69 10.59 10.77
N PRO A 46 6.74 9.93 11.95
CA PRO A 46 7.75 10.20 12.97
C PRO A 46 9.18 9.96 12.46
N TYR A 47 9.38 9.07 11.47
CA TYR A 47 10.69 8.85 10.86
C TYR A 47 11.26 10.14 10.27
N PHE A 48 10.45 10.89 9.52
CA PHE A 48 10.94 12.13 8.91
C PHE A 48 11.18 13.21 9.96
N LEU A 49 10.35 13.29 11.00
CA LEU A 49 10.58 14.17 12.14
C LEU A 49 11.93 13.89 12.80
N GLU A 50 12.15 12.65 13.23
CA GLU A 50 13.40 12.20 13.84
C GLU A 50 14.60 12.47 12.93
N ARG A 51 14.50 12.16 11.64
CA ARG A 51 15.61 12.23 10.71
C ARG A 51 15.98 13.67 10.33
N LEU A 52 14.99 14.51 10.02
CA LEU A 52 15.20 15.90 9.63
C LEU A 52 15.69 16.77 10.79
N ASP A 53 15.31 16.44 12.02
CA ASP A 53 15.70 17.20 13.21
C ASP A 53 16.97 16.65 13.90
N SER A 54 17.48 15.51 13.42
CA SER A 54 18.72 14.90 13.95
C SER A 54 19.99 15.74 13.76
N GLY A 55 19.95 16.84 13.00
CA GLY A 55 21.09 17.72 12.74
C GLY A 55 22.15 17.14 11.78
N TYR A 56 21.96 15.91 11.30
CA TYR A 56 22.91 15.21 10.41
C TYR A 56 22.67 15.43 8.91
N LEU A 57 21.74 16.31 8.52
CA LEU A 57 21.47 16.57 7.11
C LEU A 57 22.43 17.62 6.56
N SER A 58 23.15 17.24 5.51
CA SER A 58 23.96 18.17 4.73
C SER A 58 23.02 19.02 3.86
N HIS A 59 22.99 20.34 4.11
CA HIS A 59 22.30 21.32 3.28
C HIS A 59 20.79 21.05 3.03
N ASP A 60 20.06 20.53 4.03
CA ASP A 60 18.65 20.15 3.89
C ASP A 60 18.39 19.13 2.76
N ILE A 61 19.33 18.19 2.54
CA ILE A 61 19.17 17.07 1.61
C ILE A 61 19.03 15.76 2.39
N MET A 62 17.93 15.05 2.17
CA MET A 62 17.71 13.68 2.67
C MET A 62 17.90 12.68 1.52
N ILE A 63 18.82 11.74 1.70
CA ILE A 63 19.12 10.70 0.71
C ILE A 63 18.26 9.46 0.99
N LEU A 64 17.52 9.02 -0.03
CA LEU A 64 16.64 7.85 -0.04
C LEU A 64 17.14 6.88 -1.13
N PRO A 65 18.22 6.13 -0.89
CA PRO A 65 18.91 5.38 -1.95
C PRO A 65 18.10 4.19 -2.48
N GLU A 66 17.22 3.64 -1.64
CA GLU A 66 16.37 2.49 -1.96
C GLU A 66 15.03 2.88 -2.60
N ALA A 67 14.69 4.18 -2.58
CA ALA A 67 13.45 4.66 -3.18
C ALA A 67 13.62 4.87 -4.69
N GLU A 68 12.56 4.56 -5.44
CA GLU A 68 12.48 4.81 -6.88
C GLU A 68 11.72 6.11 -7.15
N SER A 69 12.14 6.86 -8.19
CA SER A 69 11.49 8.14 -8.56
C SER A 69 9.97 8.05 -8.73
N PRO A 70 9.40 7.05 -9.45
CA PRO A 70 7.94 6.95 -9.59
C PRO A 70 7.22 6.73 -8.25
N THR A 71 7.85 5.99 -7.32
CA THR A 71 7.27 5.77 -5.99
C THR A 71 7.27 7.06 -5.17
N ILE A 72 8.31 7.89 -5.31
CA ILE A 72 8.36 9.20 -4.66
C ILE A 72 7.34 10.16 -5.25
N GLU A 73 7.15 10.18 -6.56
CA GLU A 73 6.10 10.99 -7.19
C GLU A 73 4.72 10.62 -6.65
N ASN A 74 4.39 9.32 -6.61
CA ASN A 74 3.15 8.82 -6.03
C ASN A 74 2.99 9.17 -4.53
N PHE A 75 4.08 9.06 -3.76
CA PHE A 75 4.09 9.49 -2.37
C PHE A 75 3.80 10.98 -2.23
N LEU A 76 4.43 11.84 -3.03
CA LEU A 76 4.22 13.29 -2.98
C LEU A 76 2.80 13.65 -3.39
N ASN A 77 2.26 13.02 -4.43
CA ASN A 77 0.85 13.21 -4.82
C ASN A 77 -0.07 12.92 -3.66
N TRP A 78 0.11 11.79 -2.98
CA TRP A 78 -0.65 11.47 -1.79
C TRP A 78 -0.40 12.46 -0.66
N LEU A 79 0.85 12.87 -0.44
CA LEU A 79 1.23 13.76 0.65
C LEU A 79 0.48 15.10 0.57
N TYR A 80 0.34 15.64 -0.65
CA TYR A 80 -0.33 16.91 -0.90
C TYR A 80 -1.86 16.76 -1.10
N SER A 81 -2.33 15.72 -1.79
CA SER A 81 -3.76 15.55 -2.13
C SER A 81 -4.54 14.73 -1.10
N ARG A 82 -3.84 13.92 -0.29
CA ARG A 82 -4.38 12.85 0.58
C ARG A 82 -5.14 11.75 -0.17
N ARG A 83 -4.90 11.62 -1.47
CA ARG A 83 -5.49 10.60 -2.35
C ARG A 83 -4.41 9.80 -3.06
N ILE A 84 -4.75 8.54 -3.38
CA ILE A 84 -3.93 7.70 -4.24
C ILE A 84 -4.58 7.75 -5.63
N GLU A 85 -4.33 8.85 -6.33
CA GLU A 85 -4.71 9.10 -7.72
C GLU A 85 -3.42 9.47 -8.48
N ASP A 86 -3.28 9.08 -9.75
CA ASP A 86 -2.09 9.39 -10.57
C ASP A 86 -1.97 10.91 -10.80
N SER A 87 -0.76 11.45 -10.64
CA SER A 87 -0.42 12.86 -10.89
C SER A 87 -0.60 13.32 -12.33
N SER A 88 -0.57 12.40 -13.29
CA SER A 88 -0.20 12.74 -14.67
C SER A 88 -1.17 12.24 -15.73
N THR A 89 -1.89 11.14 -15.46
CA THR A 89 -2.91 10.63 -16.36
C THR A 89 -4.14 10.24 -15.56
N SER A 90 -5.33 10.31 -16.14
CA SER A 90 -6.58 9.87 -15.51
C SER A 90 -6.67 8.35 -15.30
N LEU A 91 -5.53 7.67 -15.13
CA LEU A 91 -5.40 6.23 -14.95
C LEU A 91 -5.03 5.95 -13.49
N SER A 92 -5.74 5.02 -12.87
CA SER A 92 -5.43 4.56 -11.52
C SER A 92 -4.09 3.79 -11.49
N LEU A 93 -3.31 3.92 -10.40
CA LEU A 93 -2.05 3.20 -10.20
C LEU A 93 -2.20 1.69 -10.41
N SER A 94 -1.21 1.05 -11.03
CA SER A 94 -1.13 -0.41 -11.14
C SER A 94 -0.99 -1.08 -9.78
N PHE A 95 -1.28 -2.39 -9.70
CA PHE A 95 -1.11 -3.14 -8.46
C PHE A 95 0.34 -3.11 -7.94
N LEU A 96 1.32 -3.20 -8.84
CA LEU A 96 2.73 -3.13 -8.47
C LEU A 96 3.11 -1.75 -7.92
N GLU A 97 2.60 -0.67 -8.50
CA GLU A 97 2.84 0.69 -8.00
C GLU A 97 2.22 0.92 -6.62
N ILE A 98 1.01 0.39 -6.37
CA ILE A 98 0.37 0.42 -5.05
C ILE A 98 1.21 -0.35 -4.02
N GLU A 99 1.76 -1.50 -4.41
CA GLU A 99 2.61 -2.34 -3.55
C GLU A 99 3.96 -1.70 -3.25
N LYS A 100 4.62 -1.09 -4.25
CA LYS A 100 5.82 -0.28 -4.07
C LYS A 100 5.57 0.88 -3.12
N LEU A 101 4.43 1.55 -3.25
CA LEU A 101 4.04 2.64 -2.36
C LEU A 101 3.77 2.16 -0.93
N TRP A 102 3.21 0.96 -0.75
CA TRP A 102 3.05 0.33 0.56
C TRP A 102 4.41 0.01 1.19
N VAL A 103 5.33 -0.60 0.44
CA VAL A 103 6.70 -0.92 0.92
C VAL A 103 7.46 0.36 1.30
N PHE A 104 7.35 1.40 0.48
CA PHE A 104 7.90 2.72 0.81
C PHE A 104 7.33 3.23 2.14
N ALA A 105 6.00 3.21 2.29
CA ALA A 105 5.33 3.64 3.50
C ALA A 105 5.78 2.83 4.73
N TYR A 106 5.99 1.53 4.59
CA TYR A 106 6.53 0.66 5.64
C TYR A 106 7.94 1.09 6.06
N ASN A 107 8.86 1.22 5.10
CA ASN A 107 10.26 1.58 5.37
C ASN A 107 10.40 2.94 6.06
N TYR A 108 9.47 3.86 5.78
CA TYR A 108 9.45 5.20 6.37
C TYR A 108 8.38 5.39 7.45
N ARG A 109 7.78 4.31 7.98
CA ARG A 109 6.80 4.32 9.09
C ARG A 109 5.58 5.24 8.87
N ILE A 110 5.05 5.28 7.64
CA ILE A 110 3.90 6.08 7.22
C ILE A 110 2.61 5.23 7.28
N THR A 111 2.12 4.92 8.49
CA THR A 111 0.98 3.99 8.69
C THR A 111 -0.27 4.37 7.91
N THR A 112 -0.62 5.66 7.90
CA THR A 112 -1.76 6.17 7.14
C THR A 112 -1.67 5.90 5.64
N LEU A 113 -0.46 5.89 5.05
CA LEU A 113 -0.26 5.57 3.64
C LEU A 113 -0.31 4.06 3.39
N MET A 114 0.18 3.24 4.32
CA MET A 114 -0.01 1.78 4.29
C MET A 114 -1.50 1.42 4.27
N ASP A 115 -2.31 2.07 5.12
CA ASP A 115 -3.75 1.80 5.17
C ASP A 115 -4.47 2.29 3.90
N LYS A 116 -4.04 3.45 3.36
CA LYS A 116 -4.59 3.98 2.10
C LYS A 116 -4.25 3.10 0.91
N THR A 117 -3.04 2.53 0.84
CA THR A 117 -2.65 1.63 -0.25
C THR A 117 -3.44 0.32 -0.21
N VAL A 118 -3.75 -0.22 0.97
CA VAL A 118 -4.67 -1.38 1.11
C VAL A 118 -6.06 -1.06 0.53
N ASN A 119 -6.61 0.12 0.83
CA ASN A 119 -7.92 0.53 0.32
C ASN A 119 -7.87 0.72 -1.21
N ALA A 120 -6.87 1.44 -1.72
CA ALA A 120 -6.70 1.66 -3.15
C ALA A 120 -6.53 0.35 -3.93
N TRP A 121 -5.80 -0.61 -3.33
CA TRP A 121 -5.65 -1.96 -3.88
C TRP A 121 -7.02 -2.64 -4.00
N HIS A 122 -7.81 -2.64 -2.92
CA HIS A 122 -9.13 -3.29 -2.88
C HIS A 122 -10.17 -2.64 -3.80
N GLU A 123 -10.18 -1.31 -3.88
CA GLU A 123 -11.04 -0.54 -4.78
C GLU A 123 -10.72 -0.88 -6.24
N ARG A 124 -9.45 -0.74 -6.65
CA ARG A 124 -8.98 -1.11 -7.99
C ARG A 124 -9.35 -2.54 -8.34
N PHE A 125 -9.12 -3.44 -7.39
CA PHE A 125 -9.44 -4.84 -7.58
C PHE A 125 -10.93 -5.10 -7.74
N SER A 126 -11.77 -4.42 -6.95
CA SER A 126 -13.23 -4.53 -7.02
C SER A 126 -13.79 -4.05 -8.37
N ASP A 127 -13.16 -3.03 -8.95
CA ASP A 127 -13.53 -2.46 -10.25
C ASP A 127 -13.08 -3.34 -11.43
N HIS A 128 -11.90 -3.95 -11.33
CA HIS A 128 -11.35 -4.79 -12.41
C HIS A 128 -11.62 -6.29 -12.26
N LEU A 129 -12.37 -6.70 -11.24
CA LEU A 129 -12.57 -8.09 -10.84
C LEU A 129 -13.01 -9.03 -11.98
N GLU A 130 -13.84 -8.55 -12.91
CA GLU A 130 -14.31 -9.35 -14.05
C GLU A 130 -13.23 -9.57 -15.12
N SER A 131 -12.37 -8.58 -15.33
CA SER A 131 -11.22 -8.69 -16.23
C SER A 131 -10.14 -9.57 -15.59
N SER A 132 -9.84 -9.32 -14.31
CA SER A 132 -8.85 -10.05 -13.50
C SER A 132 -9.13 -11.55 -13.41
N LEU A 133 -10.40 -11.95 -13.25
CA LEU A 133 -10.81 -13.36 -13.20
C LEU A 133 -10.73 -14.06 -14.58
N ARG A 134 -10.94 -13.31 -15.68
CA ARG A 134 -10.95 -13.86 -17.04
C ARG A 134 -9.56 -14.00 -17.63
N SER A 135 -8.68 -13.01 -17.43
CA SER A 135 -7.38 -13.01 -18.07
C SER A 135 -6.32 -13.78 -17.28
N CYS A 136 -6.49 -13.95 -15.95
CA CYS A 136 -5.45 -14.52 -15.08
C CYS A 136 -4.06 -13.86 -15.31
N SER A 137 -4.05 -12.65 -15.90
CA SER A 137 -2.89 -11.92 -16.41
C SER A 137 -2.58 -10.73 -15.53
N ILE A 138 -3.08 -10.71 -14.29
CA ILE A 138 -2.47 -9.86 -13.28
C ILE A 138 -1.01 -10.32 -13.26
N GLU A 139 -0.10 -9.43 -13.64
CA GLU A 139 1.33 -9.66 -13.48
C GLU A 139 1.56 -9.80 -11.97
N TRP A 140 1.50 -11.05 -11.51
CA TRP A 140 1.65 -11.39 -10.11
C TRP A 140 3.14 -11.29 -9.79
N ASN A 141 3.67 -10.08 -9.70
CA ASN A 141 5.02 -9.87 -9.21
C ASN A 141 5.05 -10.06 -7.68
N SER A 142 4.69 -11.27 -7.22
CA SER A 142 4.68 -11.59 -5.79
C SER A 142 6.10 -11.70 -5.27
N LEU A 143 7.06 -11.91 -6.17
CA LEU A 143 8.48 -11.82 -5.90
C LEU A 143 8.82 -10.48 -5.23
N TYR A 144 8.39 -9.35 -5.80
CA TYR A 144 8.65 -8.04 -5.20
C TYR A 144 8.16 -7.94 -3.74
N VAL A 145 6.91 -8.32 -3.47
CA VAL A 145 6.33 -8.26 -2.11
C VAL A 145 7.10 -9.16 -1.14
N TYR A 146 7.50 -10.36 -1.57
CA TYR A 146 8.22 -11.32 -0.74
C TYR A 146 9.71 -10.98 -0.57
N GLU A 147 10.31 -10.22 -1.48
CA GLU A 147 11.68 -9.73 -1.35
C GLU A 147 11.77 -8.47 -0.48
N ASN A 148 10.71 -7.65 -0.43
CA ASN A 148 10.75 -6.31 0.17
C ASN A 148 9.92 -6.15 1.45
N THR A 149 9.38 -7.25 2.00
CA THR A 149 8.63 -7.19 3.26
C THR A 149 9.03 -8.34 4.19
N GLU A 150 8.70 -8.24 5.47
CA GLU A 150 8.90 -9.35 6.42
C GLU A 150 7.83 -10.44 6.26
N LYS A 151 8.13 -11.65 6.77
CA LYS A 151 7.25 -12.84 6.64
C LYS A 151 5.82 -12.62 7.12
N ASP A 152 5.64 -11.77 8.13
CA ASP A 152 4.35 -11.51 8.77
C ASP A 152 3.67 -10.21 8.33
N SER A 153 4.21 -9.53 7.31
CA SER A 153 3.69 -8.25 6.84
C SER A 153 2.22 -8.36 6.42
N LYS A 154 1.46 -7.29 6.69
CA LYS A 154 0.04 -7.23 6.32
C LYS A 154 -0.14 -7.27 4.80
N LEU A 155 0.82 -6.75 4.03
CA LEU A 155 0.80 -6.81 2.57
C LEU A 155 0.88 -8.25 2.05
N ARG A 156 1.78 -9.09 2.61
CA ARG A 156 1.84 -10.52 2.26
C ARG A 156 0.53 -11.23 2.58
N LYS A 157 -0.02 -10.97 3.77
CA LYS A 157 -1.30 -11.55 4.23
C LYS A 157 -2.46 -11.16 3.31
N LEU A 158 -2.54 -9.89 2.91
CA LEU A 158 -3.51 -9.40 1.94
C LEU A 158 -3.36 -10.16 0.61
N ARG A 159 -2.14 -10.23 0.09
CA ARG A 159 -1.88 -10.88 -1.20
C ARG A 159 -2.23 -12.36 -1.21
N VAL A 160 -1.85 -13.09 -0.16
CA VAL A 160 -2.22 -14.50 0.04
C VAL A 160 -3.74 -14.67 0.11
N GLU A 161 -4.43 -13.79 0.84
CA GLU A 161 -5.90 -13.82 0.93
C GLU A 161 -6.53 -13.71 -0.46
N ILE A 162 -6.08 -12.75 -1.26
CA ILE A 162 -6.66 -12.49 -2.57
C ILE A 162 -6.38 -13.63 -3.54
N LEU A 163 -5.13 -14.07 -3.63
CA LEU A 163 -4.72 -15.18 -4.48
C LEU A 163 -5.44 -16.48 -4.13
N ALA A 164 -5.68 -16.74 -2.84
CA ALA A 164 -6.44 -17.90 -2.38
C ALA A 164 -7.89 -17.88 -2.88
N HIS A 165 -8.52 -16.71 -3.00
CA HIS A 165 -9.88 -16.58 -3.55
C HIS A 165 -9.93 -16.62 -5.07
N LEU A 166 -8.89 -16.11 -5.75
CA LEU A 166 -8.92 -15.95 -7.20
C LEU A 166 -8.57 -17.22 -7.94
N THR A 167 -7.53 -17.92 -7.52
CA THR A 167 -6.98 -18.96 -8.36
C THR A 167 -7.71 -20.28 -8.12
N PRO A 168 -8.29 -20.91 -9.15
CA PRO A 168 -8.93 -22.21 -9.05
C PRO A 168 -8.00 -23.30 -8.50
N ASP A 169 -8.54 -24.27 -7.78
CA ASP A 169 -7.77 -25.34 -7.16
C ASP A 169 -6.94 -26.12 -8.19
N HIS A 170 -7.54 -26.43 -9.35
CA HIS A 170 -6.89 -27.17 -10.44
C HIS A 170 -5.72 -26.45 -11.13
N LYS A 171 -5.53 -25.13 -10.94
CA LYS A 171 -4.40 -24.39 -11.55
C LYS A 171 -3.13 -24.42 -10.70
N TRP A 172 -3.19 -24.98 -9.50
CA TRP A 172 -2.04 -25.07 -8.59
C TRP A 172 -1.39 -26.46 -8.54
N ASP A 173 -2.11 -27.48 -9.01
CA ASP A 173 -1.66 -28.88 -9.00
C ASP A 173 -0.93 -29.29 -10.29
N THR A 174 -0.84 -28.41 -11.29
CA THR A 174 -0.19 -28.70 -12.58
C THR A 174 1.20 -28.08 -12.64
N GLU A 175 2.21 -28.90 -12.98
CA GLU A 175 3.57 -28.46 -13.34
C GLU A 175 3.59 -27.43 -14.48
N ASP A 176 2.51 -27.36 -15.27
CA ASP A 176 2.28 -26.41 -16.37
C ASP A 176 1.76 -25.03 -15.93
N GLY A 177 1.50 -24.82 -14.63
CA GLY A 177 1.11 -23.51 -14.10
C GLY A 177 2.32 -22.58 -13.99
N ASN A 178 2.12 -21.30 -14.31
CA ASN A 178 3.10 -20.19 -14.16
C ASN A 178 3.61 -19.97 -12.70
N VAL A 179 3.37 -20.94 -11.80
CA VAL A 179 3.66 -20.99 -10.37
C VAL A 179 5.13 -21.35 -10.10
N ALA A 180 5.82 -21.96 -11.07
CA ALA A 180 7.25 -22.29 -10.93
C ALA A 180 8.15 -21.06 -10.77
N ALA A 181 7.70 -19.87 -11.22
CA ALA A 181 8.39 -18.60 -11.05
C ALA A 181 8.05 -17.88 -9.73
N GLU A 182 7.10 -18.40 -8.94
CA GLU A 182 6.65 -17.77 -7.71
C GLU A 182 7.54 -18.16 -6.51
N PRO A 183 7.69 -17.26 -5.51
CA PRO A 183 8.46 -17.57 -4.31
C PRO A 183 7.95 -18.84 -3.60
N GLU A 184 8.85 -19.73 -3.18
CA GLU A 184 8.46 -20.97 -2.48
C GLU A 184 7.60 -20.67 -1.23
N GLN A 185 7.92 -19.58 -0.53
CA GLN A 185 7.16 -19.15 0.64
C GLN A 185 5.72 -18.77 0.28
N LEU A 186 5.49 -18.09 -0.85
CA LEU A 186 4.14 -17.80 -1.33
C LEU A 186 3.35 -19.10 -1.55
N ARG A 187 3.97 -20.09 -2.21
CA ARG A 187 3.32 -21.39 -2.44
C ARG A 187 2.88 -22.03 -1.12
N ARG A 188 3.74 -22.01 -0.10
CA ARG A 188 3.42 -22.55 1.23
C ARG A 188 2.29 -21.78 1.90
N ASP A 189 2.35 -20.45 1.87
CA ASP A 189 1.32 -19.60 2.48
C ASP A 189 -0.05 -19.79 1.82
N LEU A 190 -0.09 -19.95 0.50
CA LEU A 190 -1.31 -20.22 -0.26
C LEU A 190 -1.88 -21.61 0.03
N LEU A 191 -1.04 -22.65 0.05
CA LEU A 191 -1.45 -24.01 0.40
C LEU A 191 -2.04 -24.05 1.82
N TYR A 192 -1.36 -23.41 2.77
CA TYR A 192 -1.87 -23.28 4.14
C TYR A 192 -3.21 -22.56 4.15
N ARG A 193 -3.33 -21.39 3.48
CA ARG A 193 -4.56 -20.61 3.48
C ARG A 193 -5.73 -21.38 2.87
N LYS A 194 -5.51 -22.07 1.74
CA LYS A 194 -6.53 -22.88 1.04
C LYS A 194 -6.93 -24.15 1.76
N SER A 195 -6.09 -24.67 2.66
CA SER A 195 -6.45 -25.83 3.49
C SER A 195 -7.72 -25.57 4.32
N HIS A 196 -8.01 -24.31 4.66
CA HIS A 196 -9.23 -23.90 5.34
C HIS A 196 -10.47 -24.00 4.44
N ALA A 197 -11.52 -24.65 4.95
CA ALA A 197 -12.78 -24.91 4.23
C ALA A 197 -13.40 -23.67 3.57
N GLN A 198 -13.18 -22.50 4.16
CA GLN A 198 -13.74 -21.25 3.69
C GLN A 198 -13.23 -20.81 2.29
N TYR A 199 -12.09 -21.33 1.82
CA TYR A 199 -11.55 -21.05 0.48
C TYR A 199 -11.94 -22.10 -0.56
N ARG A 200 -12.62 -23.18 -0.16
CA ARG A 200 -13.14 -24.23 -1.06
C ARG A 200 -14.46 -23.79 -1.68
N LEU A 201 -14.49 -22.60 -2.27
CA LEU A 201 -15.72 -22.05 -2.84
C LEU A 201 -15.99 -22.67 -4.22
N PRO A 202 -17.21 -23.21 -4.44
CA PRO A 202 -17.51 -24.09 -5.57
C PRO A 202 -17.58 -23.37 -6.91
N HIS A 203 -17.80 -22.05 -6.94
CA HIS A 203 -17.95 -21.31 -8.19
C HIS A 203 -17.41 -19.86 -8.12
N PRO A 204 -17.03 -19.27 -9.27
CA PRO A 204 -16.45 -17.92 -9.35
C PRO A 204 -17.29 -16.80 -8.71
N GLY A 205 -18.63 -16.90 -8.76
CA GLY A 205 -19.53 -15.92 -8.17
C GLY A 205 -19.41 -15.79 -6.65
N ALA A 206 -19.29 -16.92 -5.93
CA ALA A 206 -19.05 -16.91 -4.49
C ALA A 206 -17.69 -16.28 -4.13
N ARG A 207 -16.66 -16.54 -4.94
CA ARG A 207 -15.32 -15.97 -4.74
C ARG A 207 -15.35 -14.45 -4.90
N LYS A 208 -16.08 -13.96 -5.91
CA LYS A 208 -16.32 -12.52 -6.16
C LYS A 208 -16.97 -11.83 -4.95
N GLY A 209 -18.07 -12.39 -4.45
CA GLY A 209 -18.81 -11.81 -3.31
C GLY A 209 -17.97 -11.76 -2.04
N ARG A 210 -17.12 -12.78 -1.82
CA ARG A 210 -16.26 -12.86 -0.64
C ARG A 210 -15.11 -11.85 -0.67
N LEU A 211 -14.49 -11.66 -1.82
CA LEU A 211 -13.44 -10.65 -2.00
C LEU A 211 -13.97 -9.22 -1.78
N LYS A 212 -15.16 -8.92 -2.27
CA LYS A 212 -15.81 -7.61 -2.04
C LYS A 212 -16.19 -7.36 -0.58
N SER A 213 -16.40 -8.42 0.20
CA SER A 213 -16.76 -8.35 1.63
C SER A 213 -15.58 -8.61 2.56
N LEU A 214 -14.35 -8.55 2.05
CA LEU A 214 -13.15 -8.65 2.89
C LEU A 214 -13.16 -7.54 3.95
N ASN A 215 -13.00 -7.94 5.21
CA ASN A 215 -12.72 -6.99 6.28
C ASN A 215 -11.29 -6.46 6.11
N LEU A 216 -11.14 -5.28 5.51
CA LEU A 216 -9.83 -4.70 5.19
C LEU A 216 -9.02 -4.31 6.43
N CYS A 217 -9.67 -4.04 7.56
CA CYS A 217 -9.01 -3.68 8.82
C CYS A 217 -7.98 -4.74 9.26
N GLN A 218 -8.20 -6.02 8.93
CA GLN A 218 -7.22 -7.07 9.27
C GLN A 218 -5.87 -6.92 8.55
N PHE A 219 -5.84 -6.14 7.46
CA PHE A 219 -4.67 -5.85 6.62
C PHE A 219 -4.15 -4.40 6.79
N HIS A 220 -4.79 -3.59 7.62
CA HIS A 220 -4.30 -2.28 8.00
C HIS A 220 -3.27 -2.40 9.13
N GLU A 221 -2.37 -1.43 9.22
CA GLU A 221 -1.35 -1.33 10.28
C GLU A 221 -1.85 -0.45 11.44
N HIS A 222 -2.62 0.60 11.15
CA HIS A 222 -3.13 1.61 12.09
C HIS A 222 -2.06 2.36 12.90
N GLY A 223 -2.16 3.69 12.96
CA GLY A 223 -1.40 4.47 13.94
C GLY A 223 -1.91 4.23 15.37
N SER A 224 -1.07 4.50 16.37
CA SER A 224 -1.46 4.38 17.78
C SER A 224 -2.69 5.26 18.08
N GLY A 225 -3.79 4.63 18.48
CA GLY A 225 -5.05 5.31 18.81
C GLY A 225 -5.90 5.73 17.61
N GLU A 226 -5.53 5.34 16.38
CA GLU A 226 -6.30 5.64 15.18
C GLU A 226 -7.40 4.60 14.95
N PRO A 227 -8.68 5.00 14.85
CA PRO A 227 -9.74 4.09 14.45
C PRO A 227 -9.62 3.75 12.96
N CYS A 228 -9.89 2.50 12.60
CA CYS A 228 -9.96 2.07 11.21
C CYS A 228 -11.01 2.90 10.43
N SER A 229 -10.60 3.46 9.29
CA SER A 229 -11.46 4.31 8.47
C SER A 229 -12.42 3.54 7.55
N THR A 230 -12.26 2.22 7.41
CA THR A 230 -13.16 1.38 6.62
C THR A 230 -14.34 0.92 7.49
N LYS A 231 -15.52 1.46 7.20
CA LYS A 231 -16.82 0.87 7.56
C LYS A 231 -17.46 0.32 6.31
#